data_AF-A0A1Y4AJK3-F1
#
_entry.id   AF-A0A1Y4AJK3-F1
#
_cell.length_a   1.000
_cell.length_b   1.000
_cell.length_c   1.000
_cell.angle_alpha   90.00
_cell.angle_beta   90.00
_cell.angle_gamma   90.00
#
_symmetry.space_group_name_H-M   'P 1'
#
loop_
_entity.id
_entity.type
_entity.pdbx_description
1 polymer ?
#
loop_
_entity_poly.entity_id
_entity_poly.type
_entity_poly.pdbx_seq_one_letter_code
_entity_poly.pdbx_strand_id
1 'polypeptide(L)'
;MSEVIEEMDATLSELTQGTEAVQAEVVAGPYAQIAAKYKAGEELSDEETDTIVDVAITILREVLGFFGAADSPIDEYEGDDGEVILDVTAPNLAVLIGRHGRTLDSFQTMFSLLVSRKLGFRFPIVVDIEGYKSRRHDKITEMAERAAARAIRSHGSVSLQPMNAYERRLVHLALRENVNVETHSEGVDPERRVVISAV
;
A
#
# COMPACT_ATOMS: atom_id res chain seq x y z
N MET A 1 43.32 0.09 4.57
CA MET A 1 42.14 0.97 4.76
C MET A 1 41.79 1.76 3.51
N SER A 2 42.74 2.05 2.61
CA SER A 2 42.48 2.75 1.34
C SER A 2 41.85 1.87 0.25
N GLU A 3 42.32 0.63 0.05
CA GLU A 3 41.80 -0.27 -1.01
C GLU A 3 40.31 -0.63 -0.85
N VAL A 4 39.82 -0.82 0.38
CA VAL A 4 38.42 -1.19 0.65
C VAL A 4 37.45 -0.05 0.32
N ILE A 5 37.91 1.21 0.44
CA ILE A 5 37.09 2.39 0.11
C ILE A 5 36.99 2.55 -1.41
N GLU A 6 38.06 2.24 -2.14
CA GLU A 6 38.12 2.32 -3.61
C GLU A 6 37.23 1.24 -4.27
N GLU A 7 37.20 0.01 -3.72
CA GLU A 7 36.27 -1.04 -4.17
C GLU A 7 34.80 -0.72 -3.85
N MET A 8 34.53 -0.05 -2.72
CA MET A 8 33.16 0.39 -2.37
C MET A 8 32.66 1.52 -3.28
N ASP A 9 33.54 2.43 -3.72
CA ASP A 9 33.15 3.54 -4.61
C ASP A 9 32.95 3.07 -6.06
N ALA A 10 33.77 2.10 -6.51
CA ALA A 10 33.60 1.45 -7.81
C ALA A 10 32.29 0.65 -7.88
N THR A 11 31.95 -0.09 -6.83
CA THR A 11 30.67 -0.83 -6.76
C THR A 11 29.45 0.08 -6.66
N LEU A 12 29.56 1.23 -5.98
CA LEU A 12 28.51 2.26 -6.01
C LEU A 12 28.34 2.87 -7.40
N SER A 13 29.44 3.12 -8.13
CA SER A 13 29.41 3.66 -9.49
C SER A 13 28.80 2.70 -10.51
N GLU A 14 29.06 1.40 -10.38
CA GLU A 14 28.44 0.37 -11.23
C GLU A 14 26.94 0.20 -10.93
N LEU A 15 26.53 0.32 -9.66
CA LEU A 15 25.12 0.29 -9.25
C LEU A 15 24.35 1.52 -9.72
N THR A 16 24.97 2.71 -9.71
CA THR A 16 24.34 3.93 -10.25
C THR A 16 24.27 3.90 -11.76
N GLN A 17 25.32 3.45 -12.46
CA GLN A 17 25.29 3.28 -13.92
C GLN A 17 24.26 2.23 -14.37
N GLY A 18 24.11 1.12 -13.62
CA GLY A 18 23.05 0.15 -13.86
C GLY A 18 21.65 0.73 -13.64
N THR A 19 21.48 1.63 -12.68
CA THR A 19 20.21 2.31 -12.41
C THR A 19 19.87 3.34 -13.49
N GLU A 20 20.86 4.12 -13.95
CA GLU A 20 20.69 5.10 -15.02
C GLU A 20 20.47 4.45 -16.39
N ALA A 21 21.16 3.35 -16.70
CA ALA A 21 20.96 2.59 -17.94
C ALA A 21 19.55 1.96 -18.00
N VAL A 22 19.07 1.41 -16.87
CA VAL A 22 17.72 0.86 -16.77
C VAL A 22 16.68 1.99 -16.84
N GLN A 23 16.94 3.18 -16.29
CA GLN A 23 16.05 4.33 -16.45
C GLN A 23 16.01 4.84 -17.89
N ALA A 24 17.15 4.91 -18.59
CA ALA A 24 17.23 5.36 -19.98
C ALA A 24 16.51 4.42 -20.96
N GLU A 25 16.60 3.10 -20.74
CA GLU A 25 15.92 2.11 -21.58
C GLU A 25 14.39 2.12 -21.39
N VAL A 26 13.91 2.43 -20.18
CA VAL A 26 12.48 2.50 -19.86
C VAL A 26 11.82 3.78 -20.40
N VAL A 27 12.56 4.90 -20.51
CA VAL A 27 12.04 6.15 -21.10
C VAL A 27 11.81 6.02 -22.62
N ALA A 28 12.39 5.03 -23.29
CA ALA A 28 12.16 4.75 -24.71
C ALA A 28 10.97 3.79 -24.98
N GLY A 29 10.12 3.54 -23.98
CA GLY A 29 8.91 2.73 -24.12
C GLY A 29 7.76 3.43 -24.85
N PRO A 30 6.69 2.70 -25.22
CA PRO A 30 5.51 3.26 -25.90
C PRO A 30 4.78 4.36 -25.12
N TYR A 31 5.06 4.53 -23.83
CA TYR A 31 4.42 5.51 -22.93
C TYR A 31 5.29 6.74 -22.62
N ALA A 32 6.41 6.92 -23.34
CA ALA A 32 7.37 8.01 -23.10
C ALA A 32 6.75 9.41 -23.05
N GLN A 33 5.76 9.68 -23.91
CA GLN A 33 5.10 10.98 -24.01
C GLN A 33 4.22 11.25 -22.78
N ILE A 34 3.43 10.26 -22.35
CA ILE A 34 2.60 10.32 -21.14
C ILE A 34 3.50 10.51 -19.90
N ALA A 35 4.62 9.78 -19.85
CA ALA A 35 5.60 9.89 -18.78
C ALA A 35 6.24 11.28 -18.69
N ALA A 36 6.53 11.91 -19.84
CA ALA A 36 7.10 13.25 -19.89
C ALA A 36 6.12 14.30 -19.37
N LYS A 37 4.85 14.25 -19.80
CA LYS A 37 3.79 15.16 -19.32
C LYS A 37 3.56 15.05 -17.82
N TYR A 38 3.39 13.82 -17.32
CA TYR A 38 3.17 13.60 -15.90
C TYR A 38 4.35 14.09 -15.05
N LYS A 39 5.59 13.86 -15.51
CA LYS A 39 6.81 14.39 -14.85
C LYS A 39 6.93 15.92 -14.91
N ALA A 40 6.36 16.55 -15.95
CA ALA A 40 6.29 17.99 -16.08
C ALA A 40 5.19 18.61 -15.20
N GLY A 41 4.35 17.80 -14.54
CA GLY A 41 3.23 18.25 -13.73
C GLY A 41 2.04 18.74 -14.57
N GLU A 42 1.98 18.34 -15.85
CA GLU A 42 0.83 18.60 -16.71
C GLU A 42 -0.31 17.64 -16.36
N GLU A 43 -1.55 18.13 -16.44
CA GLU A 43 -2.74 17.28 -16.30
C GLU A 43 -2.79 16.29 -17.47
N LEU A 44 -3.01 15.01 -17.14
CA LEU A 44 -3.22 13.96 -18.13
C LEU A 44 -4.63 14.06 -18.69
N SER A 45 -4.81 13.76 -19.97
CA SER A 45 -6.16 13.60 -20.51
C SER A 45 -6.82 12.31 -20.01
N ASP A 46 -8.15 12.24 -20.12
CA ASP A 46 -8.91 11.02 -19.83
C ASP A 46 -8.37 9.83 -20.63
N GLU A 47 -8.08 10.01 -21.93
CA GLU A 47 -7.51 8.97 -22.80
C GLU A 47 -6.13 8.48 -22.33
N GLU A 48 -5.29 9.39 -21.81
CA GLU A 48 -3.96 9.05 -21.27
C GLU A 48 -4.10 8.27 -19.95
N THR A 49 -5.08 8.64 -19.13
CA THR A 49 -5.41 7.95 -17.88
C THR A 49 -5.95 6.55 -18.16
N ASP A 50 -6.92 6.41 -19.07
CA ASP A 50 -7.46 5.13 -19.52
C ASP A 50 -6.34 4.20 -20.01
N THR A 51 -5.39 4.74 -20.77
CA THR A 51 -4.23 3.97 -21.24
C THR A 51 -3.37 3.45 -20.08
N ILE A 52 -3.14 4.27 -19.06
CA ILE A 52 -2.38 3.87 -17.86
C ILE A 52 -3.12 2.76 -17.10
N VAL A 53 -4.43 2.91 -16.96
CA VAL A 53 -5.30 1.97 -16.27
C VAL A 53 -5.35 0.63 -17.01
N ASP A 54 -5.50 0.64 -18.34
CA ASP A 54 -5.46 -0.57 -19.17
C ASP A 54 -4.15 -1.34 -19.01
N VAL A 55 -3.02 -0.62 -18.94
CA VAL A 55 -1.71 -1.22 -18.67
C VAL A 55 -1.67 -1.85 -17.28
N ALA A 56 -2.20 -1.17 -16.28
CA ALA A 56 -2.26 -1.64 -14.91
C ALA A 56 -3.16 -2.88 -14.78
N ILE A 57 -4.35 -2.87 -15.39
CA ILE A 57 -5.28 -4.00 -15.46
C ILE A 57 -4.63 -5.19 -16.15
N THR A 58 -3.89 -4.97 -17.24
CA THR A 58 -3.18 -6.03 -17.95
C THR A 58 -2.15 -6.72 -17.05
N ILE A 59 -1.31 -5.93 -16.37
CA ILE A 59 -0.33 -6.47 -15.40
C ILE A 59 -1.06 -7.19 -14.25
N LEU A 60 -2.13 -6.60 -13.73
CA LEU A 60 -2.90 -7.17 -12.63
C LEU A 60 -3.47 -8.54 -13.01
N ARG A 61 -4.07 -8.66 -14.20
CA ARG A 61 -4.58 -9.92 -14.75
C ARG A 61 -3.50 -10.98 -14.91
N GLU A 62 -2.32 -10.61 -15.41
CA GLU A 62 -1.18 -11.53 -15.51
C GLU A 62 -0.80 -12.07 -14.13
N VAL A 63 -0.73 -11.19 -13.11
CA VAL A 63 -0.37 -11.63 -11.77
C VAL A 63 -1.48 -12.49 -11.14
N LEU A 64 -2.74 -12.10 -11.28
CA LEU A 64 -3.89 -12.88 -10.83
C LEU A 64 -3.98 -14.25 -11.51
N GLY A 65 -3.48 -14.37 -12.75
CA GLY A 65 -3.37 -15.64 -13.47
C GLY A 65 -2.54 -16.69 -12.74
N PHE A 66 -1.48 -16.31 -12.03
CA PHE A 66 -0.69 -17.25 -11.21
C PHE A 66 -1.47 -17.80 -10.00
N PHE A 67 -2.55 -17.13 -9.60
CA PHE A 67 -3.45 -17.55 -8.52
C PHE A 67 -4.72 -18.23 -9.05
N GLY A 68 -4.84 -18.46 -10.36
CA GLY A 68 -6.04 -19.02 -10.98
C GLY A 68 -7.22 -18.06 -11.01
N ALA A 69 -6.95 -16.74 -10.95
CA ALA A 69 -7.93 -15.68 -10.85
C ALA A 69 -7.85 -14.67 -12.01
N ALA A 70 -7.34 -15.08 -13.18
CA ALA A 70 -7.19 -14.18 -14.34
C ALA A 70 -8.50 -13.56 -14.82
N ASP A 71 -9.61 -14.30 -14.72
CA ASP A 71 -10.94 -13.90 -15.19
C ASP A 71 -11.76 -13.15 -14.12
N SER A 72 -11.11 -12.70 -13.05
CA SER A 72 -11.76 -11.95 -11.98
C SER A 72 -12.29 -10.60 -12.51
N PRO A 73 -13.52 -10.22 -12.20
CA PRO A 73 -13.97 -8.84 -12.34
C PRO A 73 -13.02 -7.87 -11.65
N ILE A 74 -12.67 -6.80 -12.36
CA ILE A 74 -11.87 -5.68 -11.86
C ILE A 74 -12.70 -4.43 -12.15
N ASP A 75 -13.12 -3.75 -11.09
CA ASP A 75 -13.82 -2.48 -11.16
C ASP A 75 -12.84 -1.34 -10.89
N GLU A 76 -12.99 -0.24 -11.61
CA GLU A 76 -12.17 0.95 -11.48
C GLU A 76 -12.94 2.06 -10.77
N TYR A 77 -12.27 2.73 -9.84
CA TYR A 77 -12.79 3.90 -9.14
C TYR A 77 -11.74 4.99 -9.02
N GLU A 78 -12.17 6.24 -9.11
CA GLU A 78 -11.35 7.38 -8.74
C GLU A 78 -11.26 7.48 -7.21
N GLY A 79 -10.03 7.56 -6.70
CA GLY A 79 -9.69 7.72 -5.30
C GLY A 79 -9.35 9.17 -4.95
N ASP A 80 -8.81 9.36 -3.74
CA ASP A 80 -8.35 10.66 -3.28
C ASP A 80 -7.02 11.06 -3.96
N ASP A 81 -6.76 12.37 -4.08
CA ASP A 81 -5.50 12.92 -4.60
C ASP A 81 -5.07 12.38 -6.00
N GLY A 82 -6.05 12.03 -6.84
CA GLY A 82 -5.80 11.48 -8.19
C GLY A 82 -5.36 10.01 -8.19
N GLU A 83 -5.59 9.29 -7.10
CA GLU A 83 -5.42 7.83 -7.05
C GLU A 83 -6.46 7.14 -7.94
N VAL A 84 -6.06 6.04 -8.58
CA VAL A 84 -6.99 5.11 -9.22
C VAL A 84 -7.02 3.81 -8.44
N ILE A 85 -8.21 3.38 -8.05
CA ILE A 85 -8.46 2.16 -7.29
C ILE A 85 -8.95 1.07 -8.24
N LEU A 86 -8.25 -0.05 -8.26
CA LEU A 86 -8.64 -1.29 -8.94
C LEU A 86 -9.17 -2.26 -7.88
N ASP A 87 -10.49 -2.43 -7.80
CA ASP A 87 -11.12 -3.40 -6.89
C ASP A 87 -11.32 -4.73 -7.59
N VAL A 88 -10.72 -5.78 -7.04
CA VAL A 88 -10.78 -7.12 -7.61
C VAL A 88 -11.78 -7.96 -6.83
N THR A 89 -12.75 -8.52 -7.55
CA THR A 89 -13.73 -9.47 -6.98
C THR A 89 -13.44 -10.88 -7.50
N ALA A 90 -13.08 -11.82 -6.63
CA ALA A 90 -13.00 -13.23 -7.07
C ALA A 90 -13.09 -14.29 -5.97
N PRO A 91 -13.64 -15.46 -6.32
CA PRO A 91 -13.68 -16.60 -5.43
C PRO A 91 -12.25 -17.09 -5.13
N ASN A 92 -11.87 -17.07 -3.84
CA ASN A 92 -10.58 -17.50 -3.30
C ASN A 92 -9.41 -16.50 -3.32
N LEU A 93 -9.66 -15.19 -3.44
CA LEU A 93 -8.60 -14.18 -3.28
C LEU A 93 -8.20 -13.87 -1.83
N ALA A 94 -8.79 -14.56 -0.84
CA ALA A 94 -8.41 -14.41 0.57
C ALA A 94 -6.91 -14.63 0.83
N VAL A 95 -6.24 -15.44 -0.01
CA VAL A 95 -4.78 -15.66 0.06
C VAL A 95 -3.99 -14.38 -0.25
N LEU A 96 -4.47 -13.55 -1.17
CA LEU A 96 -3.84 -12.27 -1.54
C LEU A 96 -4.02 -11.21 -0.45
N ILE A 97 -5.09 -11.29 0.34
CA ILE A 97 -5.27 -10.44 1.52
C ILE A 97 -4.23 -10.81 2.58
N GLY A 98 -4.14 -12.10 2.89
CA GLY A 98 -3.25 -12.61 3.92
C GLY A 98 -3.61 -12.14 5.34
N ARG A 99 -2.71 -12.39 6.30
CA ARG A 99 -2.96 -12.07 7.71
C ARG A 99 -2.91 -10.55 7.93
N HIS A 100 -4.03 -9.98 8.37
CA HIS A 100 -4.19 -8.53 8.61
C HIS A 100 -3.88 -7.67 7.37
N GLY A 101 -3.97 -8.19 6.15
CA GLY A 101 -3.73 -7.41 4.93
C GLY A 101 -2.25 -7.29 4.54
N ARG A 102 -1.33 -7.92 5.28
CA ARG A 102 0.12 -7.81 5.01
C ARG A 102 0.51 -8.31 3.61
N THR A 103 -0.17 -9.35 3.12
CA THR A 103 0.07 -9.85 1.76
C THR A 103 -0.44 -8.86 0.73
N LEU A 104 -1.61 -8.25 0.96
CA LEU A 104 -2.15 -7.23 0.06
C LEU A 104 -1.25 -5.99 0.01
N ASP A 105 -0.71 -5.53 1.14
CA ASP A 105 0.22 -4.41 1.17
C ASP A 105 1.53 -4.71 0.41
N SER A 106 2.05 -5.93 0.57
CA SER A 106 3.25 -6.38 -0.14
C SER A 106 2.98 -6.52 -1.64
N PHE A 107 1.82 -7.08 -1.99
CA PHE A 107 1.34 -7.21 -3.36
C PHE A 107 1.19 -5.84 -4.03
N GLN A 108 0.53 -4.89 -3.35
CA GLN A 108 0.38 -3.50 -3.78
C GLN A 108 1.73 -2.85 -4.07
N THR A 109 2.72 -3.06 -3.21
CA THR A 109 4.07 -2.50 -3.40
C THR A 109 4.74 -3.09 -4.64
N MET A 110 4.72 -4.42 -4.78
CA MET A 110 5.26 -5.10 -5.95
C MET A 110 4.56 -4.67 -7.25
N PHE A 111 3.23 -4.59 -7.22
CA PHE A 111 2.40 -4.18 -8.35
C PHE A 111 2.73 -2.74 -8.78
N SER A 112 2.81 -1.80 -7.84
CA SER A 112 3.19 -0.41 -8.11
C SER A 112 4.57 -0.32 -8.77
N LEU A 113 5.53 -1.18 -8.37
CA LEU A 113 6.84 -1.25 -9.00
C LEU A 113 6.77 -1.80 -10.44
N LEU A 114 5.97 -2.83 -10.69
CA LEU A 114 5.78 -3.38 -12.04
C LEU A 114 5.14 -2.35 -12.99
N VAL A 115 4.08 -1.68 -12.54
CA VAL A 115 3.40 -0.63 -13.30
C VAL A 115 4.36 0.52 -13.59
N SER A 116 5.04 1.02 -12.57
CA SER A 116 5.97 2.14 -12.74
C SER A 116 7.14 1.83 -13.66
N ARG A 117 7.64 0.58 -13.63
CA ARG A 117 8.65 0.12 -14.57
C ARG A 117 8.13 0.04 -16.01
N LYS A 118 6.86 -0.31 -16.22
CA LYS A 118 6.27 -0.39 -17.57
C LYS A 118 5.94 1.00 -18.14
N LEU A 119 5.50 1.93 -17.30
CA LEU A 119 5.14 3.29 -17.68
C LEU A 119 6.34 4.25 -17.74
N GLY A 120 7.40 3.98 -16.98
CA GLY A 120 8.57 4.87 -16.86
C GLY A 120 8.40 6.02 -15.88
N PHE A 121 7.31 6.01 -15.10
CA PHE A 121 7.01 6.93 -14.01
C PHE A 121 6.08 6.27 -13.00
N ARG A 122 5.96 6.83 -11.80
CA ARG A 122 5.08 6.31 -10.77
C ARG A 122 3.72 7.00 -10.85
N PHE A 123 2.69 6.24 -11.24
CA PHE A 123 1.30 6.67 -11.17
C PHE A 123 0.63 6.04 -9.93
N PRO A 124 -0.23 6.78 -9.20
CA PRO A 124 -0.79 6.34 -7.93
C PRO A 124 -1.96 5.37 -8.14
N ILE A 125 -1.65 4.10 -8.42
CA ILE A 125 -2.66 3.03 -8.56
C ILE A 125 -2.71 2.19 -7.30
N VAL A 126 -3.90 1.95 -6.78
CA VAL A 126 -4.17 1.13 -5.59
C VAL A 126 -4.99 -0.09 -5.96
N VAL A 127 -4.57 -1.26 -5.51
CA VAL A 127 -5.35 -2.50 -5.60
C VAL A 127 -6.09 -2.72 -4.28
N ASP A 128 -7.40 -2.94 -4.36
CA ASP A 128 -8.21 -3.49 -3.28
C ASP A 128 -8.81 -4.85 -3.69
N ILE A 129 -9.17 -5.65 -2.69
CA ILE A 129 -9.75 -6.98 -2.88
C ILE A 129 -11.03 -7.05 -2.07
N GLU A 130 -12.16 -7.10 -2.75
CA GLU A 130 -13.50 -7.16 -2.15
C GLU A 130 -13.70 -6.08 -1.07
N GLY A 131 -13.24 -4.84 -1.33
CA GLY A 131 -13.33 -3.74 -0.36
C GLY A 131 -12.68 -4.04 1.01
N TYR A 132 -11.61 -4.85 1.04
CA TYR A 132 -10.98 -5.29 2.28
C TYR A 132 -10.50 -4.11 3.12
N LYS A 133 -9.95 -3.05 2.50
CA LYS A 133 -9.40 -1.90 3.24
C LYS A 133 -10.47 -1.20 4.07
N SER A 134 -11.63 -0.93 3.47
CA SER A 134 -12.77 -0.31 4.16
C SER A 134 -13.30 -1.20 5.29
N ARG A 135 -13.55 -2.49 5.00
CA ARG A 135 -13.99 -3.45 6.04
C ARG A 135 -12.99 -3.60 7.18
N ARG A 136 -11.69 -3.52 6.88
CA ARG A 136 -10.62 -3.60 7.88
C ARG A 136 -10.59 -2.36 8.75
N HIS A 137 -10.74 -1.18 8.15
CA HIS A 137 -10.84 0.09 8.87
C HIS A 137 -11.97 0.04 9.92
N ASP A 138 -13.18 -0.31 9.49
CA ASP A 138 -14.36 -0.36 10.37
C ASP A 138 -14.18 -1.36 11.52
N LYS A 139 -13.59 -2.52 11.22
CA LYS A 139 -13.30 -3.55 12.22
C LYS A 139 -12.27 -3.09 13.26
N ILE A 140 -11.27 -2.31 12.86
CA ILE A 140 -10.28 -1.76 13.79
C ILE A 140 -10.93 -0.71 14.70
N THR A 141 -11.73 0.18 14.13
CA THR A 141 -12.49 1.20 14.89
C THR A 141 -13.42 0.54 15.91
N GLU A 142 -14.23 -0.43 15.48
CA GLU A 142 -15.14 -1.14 16.37
C GLU A 142 -14.39 -1.91 17.47
N MET A 143 -13.26 -2.54 17.14
CA MET A 143 -12.40 -3.21 18.11
C MET A 143 -11.85 -2.23 19.16
N ALA A 144 -11.44 -1.03 18.72
CA ALA A 144 -10.92 0.02 19.60
C ALA A 144 -11.98 0.48 20.60
N GLU A 145 -13.20 0.78 20.12
CA GLU A 145 -14.34 1.19 20.97
C GLU A 145 -14.70 0.12 21.99
N ARG A 146 -14.80 -1.15 21.56
CA ARG A 146 -15.08 -2.26 22.48
C ARG A 146 -13.97 -2.43 23.52
N ALA A 147 -12.71 -2.21 23.15
CA ALA A 147 -11.58 -2.29 24.06
C ALA A 147 -11.57 -1.14 25.07
N ALA A 148 -11.85 0.08 24.63
CA ALA A 148 -12.04 1.25 25.50
C ALA A 148 -13.15 1.00 26.52
N ALA A 149 -14.31 0.50 26.07
CA ALA A 149 -15.42 0.18 26.97
C ALA A 149 -15.05 -0.89 28.00
N ARG A 150 -14.22 -1.87 27.64
CA ARG A 150 -13.69 -2.87 28.59
C ARG A 150 -12.74 -2.22 29.60
N ALA A 151 -11.78 -1.41 29.14
CA ALA A 151 -10.80 -0.72 29.98
C ALA A 151 -11.51 0.11 31.07
N ILE A 152 -12.51 0.92 30.67
CA ILE A 152 -13.33 1.73 31.58
C ILE A 152 -14.04 0.85 32.62
N ARG A 153 -14.72 -0.22 32.19
CA ARG A 153 -15.42 -1.13 33.13
C ARG A 153 -14.47 -1.78 34.14
N SER A 154 -13.28 -2.17 33.69
CA SER A 154 -12.27 -2.81 34.55
C SER A 154 -11.46 -1.82 35.38
N HIS A 155 -11.59 -0.51 35.16
CA HIS A 155 -10.68 0.52 35.72
C HIS A 155 -9.20 0.14 35.51
N GLY A 156 -8.87 -0.30 34.30
CA GLY A 156 -7.59 -0.92 33.99
C GLY A 156 -7.18 -0.68 32.53
N SER A 157 -6.22 -1.48 32.06
CA SER A 157 -5.69 -1.40 30.71
C SER A 157 -6.02 -2.63 29.87
N VAL A 158 -6.19 -2.42 28.56
CA VAL A 158 -6.43 -3.46 27.56
C VAL A 158 -5.42 -3.30 26.45
N SER A 159 -4.60 -4.32 26.23
CA SER A 159 -3.68 -4.37 25.09
C SER A 159 -4.37 -5.00 23.88
N LEU A 160 -4.27 -4.34 22.73
CA LEU A 160 -4.73 -4.89 21.45
C LEU A 160 -3.70 -5.85 20.84
N GLN A 161 -4.11 -6.55 19.79
CA GLN A 161 -3.20 -7.37 18.99
C GLN A 161 -2.15 -6.49 18.29
N PRO A 162 -0.93 -7.00 18.05
CA PRO A 162 0.06 -6.32 17.22
C PRO A 162 -0.50 -5.94 15.85
N MET A 163 -0.23 -4.72 15.41
CA MET A 163 -0.82 -4.15 14.20
C MET A 163 0.12 -3.13 13.55
N ASN A 164 -0.04 -2.86 12.26
CA ASN A 164 0.86 -1.97 11.53
C ASN A 164 0.69 -0.50 11.97
N ALA A 165 1.61 0.39 11.57
CA ALA A 165 1.58 1.80 11.98
C ALA A 165 0.27 2.52 11.59
N TYR A 166 -0.30 2.20 10.43
CA TYR A 166 -1.55 2.77 9.95
C TYR A 166 -2.73 2.33 10.84
N GLU A 167 -2.85 1.04 11.15
CA GLU A 167 -3.87 0.51 12.04
C GLU A 167 -3.76 1.09 13.45
N ARG A 168 -2.54 1.25 13.98
CA ARG A 168 -2.33 1.91 15.29
C ARG A 168 -2.83 3.35 15.25
N ARG A 169 -2.55 4.09 14.17
CA ARG A 169 -3.06 5.45 13.97
C ARG A 169 -4.59 5.46 13.94
N LEU A 170 -5.24 4.50 13.28
CA LEU A 170 -6.70 4.40 13.27
C LEU A 170 -7.27 4.24 14.69
N VAL A 171 -6.69 3.37 15.52
CA VAL A 171 -7.10 3.21 16.92
C VAL A 171 -6.96 4.53 17.70
N HIS A 172 -5.84 5.22 17.54
CA HIS A 172 -5.61 6.51 18.20
C HIS A 172 -6.62 7.58 17.75
N LEU A 173 -6.94 7.63 16.46
CA LEU A 173 -7.94 8.56 15.93
C LEU A 173 -9.35 8.22 16.39
N ALA A 174 -9.73 6.94 16.36
CA ALA A 174 -11.05 6.48 16.79
C ALA A 174 -11.35 6.82 18.26
N LEU A 175 -10.33 6.79 19.12
CA LEU A 175 -10.47 7.05 20.56
C LEU A 175 -10.08 8.47 20.96
N ARG A 176 -9.70 9.34 20.01
CA ARG A 176 -9.18 10.68 20.29
C ARG A 176 -10.14 11.56 21.08
N GLU A 177 -11.44 11.44 20.81
CA GLU A 177 -12.47 12.27 21.44
C GLU A 177 -12.99 11.67 22.77
N ASN A 178 -12.57 10.44 23.12
CA ASN A 178 -13.03 9.77 24.32
C ASN A 178 -12.18 10.17 25.53
N VAL A 179 -12.69 11.10 26.34
CA VAL A 179 -12.02 11.66 27.53
C VAL A 179 -11.80 10.65 28.66
N ASN A 180 -12.42 9.48 28.61
CA ASN A 180 -12.33 8.46 29.68
C ASN A 180 -11.22 7.44 29.44
N VAL A 181 -10.48 7.55 28.33
CA VAL A 181 -9.40 6.61 28.00
C VAL A 181 -8.19 7.33 27.43
N GLU A 182 -7.02 6.81 27.74
CA GLU A 182 -5.76 7.17 27.12
C GLU A 182 -5.25 6.03 26.24
N THR A 183 -4.53 6.39 25.18
CA THR A 183 -3.99 5.41 24.23
C THR A 183 -2.51 5.66 24.00
N HIS A 184 -1.70 4.60 24.04
CA HIS A 184 -0.28 4.68 23.66
C HIS A 184 0.15 3.40 22.94
N SER A 185 1.15 3.51 22.07
CA SER A 185 1.72 2.35 21.38
C SER A 185 2.92 1.79 22.14
N GLU A 186 2.91 0.50 22.45
CA GLU A 186 3.96 -0.22 23.19
C GLU A 186 4.58 -1.33 22.31
N GLY A 187 5.88 -1.59 22.50
CA GLY A 187 6.64 -2.62 21.79
C GLY A 187 7.40 -2.11 20.56
N VAL A 188 8.03 -3.04 19.86
CA VAL A 188 8.79 -2.82 18.61
C VAL A 188 8.14 -3.57 17.46
N ASP A 189 8.14 -2.98 16.27
CA ASP A 189 7.59 -3.61 15.08
C ASP A 189 8.37 -4.93 14.82
N PRO A 190 7.68 -6.06 14.50
CA PRO A 190 6.27 -6.20 14.12
C PRO A 190 5.30 -6.49 15.28
N GLU A 191 5.78 -6.59 16.53
CA GLU A 191 5.00 -6.92 17.73
C GLU A 191 4.39 -5.68 18.42
N ARG A 192 4.58 -4.50 17.82
CA ARG A 192 4.09 -3.24 18.35
C ARG A 192 2.56 -3.19 18.33
N ARG A 193 1.98 -2.76 19.45
CA ARG A 193 0.52 -2.77 19.70
C ARG A 193 0.07 -1.50 20.40
N VAL A 194 -1.23 -1.21 20.36
CA VAL A 194 -1.83 -0.12 21.14
C VAL A 194 -2.35 -0.66 22.47
N VAL A 195 -2.03 0.06 23.54
CA VAL A 195 -2.57 -0.15 24.88
C VAL A 195 -3.55 0.98 25.16
N ILE A 196 -4.75 0.60 25.61
CA ILE A 196 -5.83 1.52 25.98
C ILE A 196 -6.00 1.43 27.50
N SER A 197 -5.89 2.54 28.19
CA SER A 197 -6.01 2.62 29.66
C SER A 197 -7.19 3.52 30.02
N ALA A 198 -7.98 3.14 31.03
CA ALA A 198 -8.98 4.04 31.60
C ALA A 198 -8.30 5.19 32.36
N VAL A 199 -8.91 6.38 32.28
CA VAL A 199 -8.52 7.58 33.03
C VAL A 199 -9.33 7.67 34.32
#